data_AF-A0A7C9AZZ0-F1
#
_entry.id   AF-A0A7C9AZZ0-F1
#
_cell.length_a   1.000
_cell.length_b   1.000
_cell.length_c   1.000
_cell.angle_alpha   90.00
_cell.angle_beta   90.00
_cell.angle_gamma   90.00
#
_symmetry.space_group_name_H-M   'P 1'
#
loop_
_entity.id
_entity.type
_entity.pdbx_description
1 polymer ?
#
loop_
_entity_poly.entity_id
_entity_poly.type
_entity_poly.pdbx_seq_one_letter_code
_entity_poly.pdbx_strand_id
1 'polypeptide(L)'
;PVRKGTNGGVTKTGLLAAAAGGTVVGLTFVIIGFFTAKCSSDVALKQLLVIHLSALGGLGGSLIDSLLGATMQFSGFCTVRNKVVGKPGPTVKRISGLNILDNNGVNFVSILLTTLLTSVACVYIF
;
A
#
# COMPACT_ATOMS: atom_id res chain seq x y z
N PRO A 1 -13.66 14.41 -2.25
CA PRO A 1 -13.71 13.74 -0.92
C PRO A 1 -14.74 12.61 -0.98
N VAL A 2 -14.41 11.41 -0.48
CA VAL A 2 -15.29 10.22 -0.53
C VAL A 2 -15.96 9.98 0.83
N ARG A 3 -17.04 9.19 0.85
CA ARG A 3 -17.73 8.82 2.08
C ARG A 3 -16.81 7.93 2.93
N LYS A 4 -16.84 8.09 4.26
CA LYS A 4 -16.07 7.24 5.17
C LYS A 4 -16.46 5.77 4.97
N GLY A 5 -15.47 4.90 4.81
CA GLY A 5 -15.64 3.47 4.56
C GLY A 5 -15.75 3.08 3.08
N THR A 6 -15.64 4.02 2.14
CA THR A 6 -15.48 3.71 0.71
C THR A 6 -14.08 3.13 0.45
N ASN A 7 -14.03 1.99 -0.23
CA ASN A 7 -12.76 1.35 -0.62
C ASN A 7 -11.95 2.29 -1.51
N GLY A 8 -10.63 2.29 -1.31
CA GLY A 8 -9.72 3.18 -2.04
C GLY A 8 -9.72 4.64 -1.60
N GLY A 9 -10.32 4.95 -0.45
CA GLY A 9 -10.23 6.29 0.13
C GLY A 9 -8.83 6.60 0.64
N VAL A 10 -8.22 7.67 0.11
CA VAL A 10 -6.89 8.15 0.56
C VAL A 10 -7.04 9.23 1.62
N THR A 11 -6.26 9.13 2.70
CA THR A 11 -6.21 10.13 3.78
C THR A 11 -4.77 10.57 4.05
N LYS A 12 -4.58 11.80 4.53
CA LYS A 12 -3.24 12.30 4.91
C LYS A 12 -2.61 11.43 5.99
N THR A 13 -3.40 11.04 7.01
CA THR A 13 -2.95 10.15 8.09
C THR A 13 -2.60 8.76 7.56
N GLY A 14 -3.36 8.22 6.60
CA GLY A 14 -3.06 6.95 5.95
C GLY A 14 -1.75 6.98 5.15
N LEU A 15 -1.51 8.06 4.40
CA LEU A 15 -0.24 8.23 3.67
C LEU A 15 0.95 8.38 4.63
N LEU A 16 0.80 9.14 5.71
CA LEU A 16 1.85 9.23 6.74
C LEU A 16 2.12 7.88 7.41
N ALA A 17 1.07 7.11 7.70
CA ALA A 17 1.21 5.76 8.23
C ALA A 17 1.91 4.81 7.24
N ALA A 18 1.60 4.92 5.93
CA ALA A 18 2.24 4.14 4.89
C ALA A 18 3.73 4.50 4.72
N ALA A 19 4.08 5.79 4.74
CA ALA A 19 5.46 6.24 4.75
C ALA A 19 6.21 5.71 5.97
N ALA A 20 5.65 5.89 7.17
CA ALA A 20 6.25 5.42 8.42
C ALA A 20 6.45 3.91 8.42
N GLY A 21 5.45 3.13 7.96
CA GLY A 21 5.57 1.68 7.81
C GLY A 21 6.70 1.29 6.85
N GLY A 22 6.79 1.93 5.69
CA GLY A 22 7.87 1.73 4.74
C GLY A 22 9.25 2.08 5.32
N THR A 23 9.36 3.19 6.06
CA THR A 23 10.61 3.58 6.74
C THR A 23 11.03 2.55 7.78
N VAL A 24 10.09 2.01 8.58
CA VAL A 24 10.39 0.97 9.58
C VAL A 24 10.95 -0.29 8.92
N VAL A 25 10.38 -0.70 7.78
CA VAL A 25 10.87 -1.87 7.01
C VAL A 25 12.32 -1.64 6.54
N GLY A 26 12.60 -0.48 5.93
CA GLY A 26 13.96 -0.15 5.47
C GLY A 26 14.97 -0.01 6.61
N LEU A 27 14.56 0.60 7.73
CA LEU A 27 15.40 0.72 8.91
C LEU A 27 15.74 -0.66 9.49
N THR A 28 14.75 -1.56 9.56
CA THR A 28 14.96 -2.94 10.02
C THR A 28 15.95 -3.67 9.12
N PHE A 29 15.85 -3.50 7.80
CA PHE A 29 16.80 -4.05 6.85
C PHE A 29 18.23 -3.55 7.10
N VAL A 30 18.41 -2.23 7.27
CA VAL A 30 19.72 -1.63 7.53
C VAL A 30 20.31 -2.10 8.86
N ILE A 31 19.53 -2.12 9.94
CA ILE A 31 19.98 -2.56 11.27
C ILE A 31 20.45 -4.01 11.22
N ILE A 32 19.63 -4.92 10.69
CA ILE A 32 19.99 -6.34 10.56
C ILE A 32 21.21 -6.51 9.64
N GLY A 33 21.29 -5.72 8.57
CA GLY A 33 22.42 -5.69 7.65
C GLY A 33 23.74 -5.36 8.34
N PHE A 34 23.76 -4.36 9.23
CA PHE A 34 24.95 -4.03 10.02
C PHE A 34 25.43 -5.15 10.94
N PHE A 35 24.51 -5.95 11.52
CA PHE A 35 24.88 -7.07 12.38
C PHE A 35 25.34 -8.31 11.59
N THR A 36 24.83 -8.49 10.37
CA THR A 36 25.01 -9.74 9.61
C THR A 36 26.12 -9.65 8.56
N ALA A 37 26.34 -8.47 7.96
CA ALA A 37 27.26 -8.29 6.85
C ALA A 37 28.46 -7.40 7.23
N LYS A 38 29.69 -7.87 6.94
CA LYS A 38 30.90 -7.04 6.99
C LYS A 38 31.05 -6.31 5.65
N CYS A 39 30.45 -5.13 5.54
CA CYS A 39 30.56 -4.29 4.35
C CYS A 39 31.68 -3.25 4.48
N SER A 40 32.29 -2.88 3.35
CA SER A 40 33.12 -1.67 3.25
C SER A 40 32.27 -0.42 3.50
N SER A 41 32.85 0.64 4.05
CA SER A 41 32.15 1.88 4.44
C SER A 41 31.36 2.51 3.28
N ASP A 42 31.85 2.37 2.05
CA ASP A 42 31.19 2.89 0.84
C ASP A 42 29.86 2.16 0.53
N VAL A 43 29.81 0.85 0.77
CA VAL A 43 28.60 0.04 0.59
C VAL A 43 27.58 0.33 1.69
N ALA A 44 28.04 0.59 2.92
CA ALA A 44 27.17 0.95 4.03
C ALA A 44 26.44 2.29 3.81
N LEU A 45 27.11 3.28 3.23
CA LEU A 45 26.49 4.57 2.89
C LEU A 45 25.41 4.41 1.82
N LYS A 46 25.63 3.58 0.80
CA LYS A 46 24.60 3.27 -0.19
C LYS A 46 23.38 2.62 0.47
N GLN A 47 23.56 1.66 1.40
CA GLN A 47 22.45 0.97 2.06
C GLN A 47 21.47 1.89 2.79
N LEU A 48 21.88 3.09 3.21
CA LEU A 48 20.97 4.08 3.79
C LEU A 48 19.89 4.57 2.79
N LEU A 49 20.15 4.49 1.49
CA LEU A 49 19.17 4.80 0.45
C LEU A 49 17.99 3.83 0.47
N VAL A 50 18.16 2.61 0.99
CA VAL A 50 17.07 1.62 1.14
C VAL A 50 15.95 2.18 2.00
N ILE A 51 16.26 2.99 3.02
CA ILE A 51 15.26 3.60 3.90
C ILE A 51 14.33 4.55 3.13
N HIS A 52 14.89 5.34 2.22
CA HIS A 52 14.11 6.25 1.38
C HIS A 52 13.30 5.46 0.35
N LEU A 53 13.92 4.46 -0.27
CA LEU A 53 13.26 3.62 -1.26
C LEU A 53 12.10 2.83 -0.65
N SER A 54 12.25 2.30 0.56
CA SER A 54 11.19 1.57 1.26
C SER A 54 10.06 2.49 1.72
N ALA A 55 10.36 3.72 2.15
CA ALA A 55 9.34 4.73 2.45
C ALA A 55 8.51 5.11 1.22
N LEU A 56 9.18 5.33 0.07
CA LEU A 56 8.52 5.56 -1.21
C LEU A 56 7.73 4.34 -1.68
N GLY A 57 8.25 3.13 -1.46
CA GLY A 57 7.56 1.87 -1.71
C GLY A 57 6.28 1.72 -0.88
N GLY A 58 6.31 2.08 0.40
CA GLY A 58 5.14 2.10 1.27
C GLY A 58 4.08 3.10 0.80
N LEU A 59 4.49 4.32 0.44
CA LEU A 59 3.60 5.34 -0.14
C LEU A 59 2.99 4.87 -1.45
N GLY A 60 3.82 4.45 -2.40
CA GLY A 60 3.41 3.95 -3.72
C GLY A 60 2.47 2.75 -3.60
N GLY A 61 2.81 1.79 -2.75
CA GLY A 61 1.97 0.61 -2.50
C GLY A 61 0.61 0.96 -1.94
N SER A 62 0.54 1.89 -0.98
CA SER A 62 -0.76 2.35 -0.45
C SER A 62 -1.63 3.03 -1.51
N LEU A 63 -1.03 3.70 -2.49
CA LEU A 63 -1.73 4.34 -3.60
C LEU A 63 -2.19 3.31 -4.64
N ILE A 64 -1.36 2.32 -4.97
CA ILE A 64 -1.73 1.21 -5.86
C ILE A 64 -2.89 0.42 -5.25
N ASP A 65 -2.80 0.09 -3.97
CA ASP A 65 -3.86 -0.58 -3.23
C ASP A 65 -5.15 0.25 -3.22
N SER A 66 -5.04 1.55 -2.96
CA SER A 66 -6.20 2.44 -2.98
C SER A 66 -6.84 2.54 -4.36
N LEU A 67 -6.04 2.62 -5.43
CA LEU A 67 -6.53 2.68 -6.81
C LEU A 67 -7.26 1.38 -7.19
N LEU A 68 -6.64 0.23 -6.89
CA LEU A 68 -7.25 -1.07 -7.14
C LEU A 68 -8.50 -1.29 -6.27
N GLY A 69 -8.48 -0.86 -5.00
CA GLY A 69 -9.63 -0.90 -4.12
C GLY A 69 -10.80 -0.04 -4.63
N ALA A 70 -10.52 1.15 -5.17
CA ALA A 70 -11.55 2.04 -5.72
C ALA A 70 -12.18 1.51 -7.02
N THR A 71 -11.41 0.75 -7.82
CA THR A 71 -11.79 0.31 -9.18
C THR A 71 -12.28 -1.13 -9.22
N MET A 72 -11.67 -2.03 -8.45
CA MET A 72 -11.86 -3.48 -8.53
C MET A 72 -12.61 -4.09 -7.34
N GLN A 73 -12.83 -3.33 -6.25
CA GLN A 73 -13.66 -3.76 -5.12
C GLN A 73 -14.99 -3.01 -5.07
N PHE A 74 -16.07 -3.74 -4.89
CA PHE A 74 -17.39 -3.13 -4.74
C PHE A 74 -17.49 -2.28 -3.45
N SER A 75 -18.00 -1.05 -3.59
CA SER A 75 -18.44 -0.21 -2.47
C SER A 75 -19.87 0.27 -2.72
N GLY A 76 -20.76 0.02 -1.77
CA GLY A 76 -22.16 0.44 -1.82
C GLY A 76 -22.61 1.16 -0.56
N PHE A 77 -23.66 1.96 -0.62
CA PHE A 77 -24.28 2.61 0.53
C PHE A 77 -25.61 1.93 0.85
N CYS A 78 -25.75 1.40 2.06
CA CYS A 78 -27.01 0.84 2.54
C CYS A 78 -27.89 1.97 3.11
N THR A 79 -29.05 2.22 2.50
CA THR A 79 -29.97 3.29 2.92
C THR A 79 -30.62 3.02 4.28
N VAL A 80 -30.81 1.76 4.65
CA VAL A 80 -31.41 1.37 5.94
C VAL A 80 -30.41 1.55 7.09
N ARG A 81 -29.17 1.10 6.89
CA ARG A 81 -28.11 1.16 7.92
C ARG A 81 -27.36 2.50 7.94
N ASN A 82 -27.57 3.36 6.94
CA ASN A 82 -26.82 4.59 6.72
C ASN A 82 -25.30 4.41 6.73
N LYS A 83 -24.81 3.28 6.22
CA LYS A 83 -23.39 2.89 6.23
C LYS A 83 -22.93 2.43 4.85
N VAL A 84 -21.63 2.63 4.59
CA VAL A 84 -20.96 2.03 3.43
C VAL A 84 -20.72 0.56 3.71
N VAL A 85 -20.96 -0.29 2.71
CA VAL A 85 -20.83 -1.75 2.75
C VAL A 85 -20.05 -2.24 1.54
N GLY A 86 -19.24 -3.28 1.74
CA GLY A 86 -18.40 -3.88 0.71
C GLY A 86 -19.07 -5.00 -0.10
N LYS A 87 -20.37 -5.23 0.10
CA LYS A 87 -21.12 -6.27 -0.62
C LYS A 87 -22.47 -5.72 -1.13
N PRO A 88 -22.92 -6.15 -2.32
CA PRO A 88 -24.23 -5.78 -2.84
C PRO A 88 -25.35 -6.40 -1.99
N GLY A 89 -26.52 -5.76 -2.01
CA GLY A 89 -27.71 -6.20 -1.29
C GLY A 89 -28.95 -5.39 -1.70
N PRO A 90 -30.16 -5.83 -1.30
CA PRO A 90 -31.42 -5.24 -1.78
C PRO A 90 -31.60 -3.77 -1.39
N THR A 91 -30.95 -3.32 -0.32
CA THR A 91 -31.02 -1.93 0.18
C THR A 91 -29.73 -1.14 -0.09
N VAL A 92 -28.84 -1.67 -0.93
CA VAL A 92 -27.50 -1.14 -1.16
C VAL A 92 -27.42 -0.49 -2.53
N LYS A 93 -27.18 0.83 -2.56
CA LYS A 93 -26.90 1.56 -3.79
C LYS A 93 -25.40 1.56 -4.06
N ARG A 94 -24.95 1.10 -5.23
CA ARG A 94 -23.54 1.12 -5.61
C ARG A 94 -22.98 2.55 -5.60
N ILE A 95 -21.78 2.72 -5.05
CA ILE A 95 -21.00 3.97 -5.03
C ILE A 95 -19.84 3.87 -6.03
N SER A 96 -18.99 2.85 -5.90
CA SER A 96 -17.75 2.70 -6.67
C SER A 96 -17.32 1.24 -6.81
N GLY A 97 -16.37 1.03 -7.72
CA GLY A 97 -15.69 -0.24 -7.98
C GLY A 97 -16.54 -1.32 -8.64
N LEU A 98 -15.85 -2.29 -9.20
CA LEU A 98 -16.41 -3.49 -9.82
C LEU A 98 -16.44 -4.61 -8.76
N ASN A 99 -17.38 -5.55 -8.82
CA ASN A 99 -17.40 -6.69 -7.90
C ASN A 99 -16.54 -7.84 -8.44
N ILE A 100 -15.30 -7.52 -8.85
CA ILE A 100 -14.39 -8.50 -9.49
C ILE A 100 -13.44 -9.09 -8.45
N LEU A 101 -12.84 -8.25 -7.61
CA LEU A 101 -11.90 -8.67 -6.58
C LEU A 101 -12.45 -8.33 -5.20
N ASP A 102 -12.20 -9.24 -4.24
CA ASP A 102 -12.40 -8.97 -2.83
C ASP A 102 -11.19 -8.23 -2.23
N ASN A 103 -11.22 -8.00 -0.91
CA ASN A 103 -10.13 -7.31 -0.22
C ASN A 103 -8.81 -8.07 -0.36
N ASN A 104 -8.85 -9.40 -0.18
CA ASN A 104 -7.66 -10.24 -0.25
C ASN A 104 -7.05 -10.25 -1.66
N GLY A 105 -7.88 -10.35 -2.71
CA GLY A 105 -7.45 -10.33 -4.10
C GLY A 105 -6.79 -9.01 -4.49
N VAL A 106 -7.34 -7.88 -4.07
CA VAL A 106 -6.69 -6.58 -4.29
C VAL A 106 -5.39 -6.45 -3.52
N ASN A 107 -5.34 -6.85 -2.24
CA ASN A 107 -4.10 -6.82 -1.46
C ASN A 107 -3.01 -7.68 -2.12
N PHE A 108 -3.38 -8.86 -2.63
CA PHE A 108 -2.45 -9.74 -3.32
C PHE A 108 -1.86 -9.07 -4.56
N VAL A 109 -2.71 -8.50 -5.42
CA VAL A 109 -2.26 -7.83 -6.65
C VAL A 109 -1.47 -6.56 -6.32
N SER A 110 -1.91 -5.77 -5.34
CA SER A 110 -1.24 -4.53 -4.96
C SER A 110 0.14 -4.80 -4.37
N ILE A 111 0.28 -5.78 -3.49
CA ILE A 111 1.57 -6.21 -2.93
C ILE A 111 2.49 -6.75 -4.04
N LEU A 112 1.98 -7.59 -4.95
CA LEU A 112 2.76 -8.14 -6.05
C LEU A 112 3.33 -7.03 -6.95
N LEU A 113 2.49 -6.07 -7.36
CA LEU A 113 2.92 -4.94 -8.18
C LEU A 113 3.92 -4.05 -7.45
N THR A 114 3.65 -3.72 -6.19
CA THR A 114 4.54 -2.86 -5.38
C THR A 114 5.90 -3.52 -5.17
N THR A 115 5.92 -4.82 -4.90
CA THR A 115 7.16 -5.60 -4.71
C THR A 115 7.96 -5.67 -6.00
N LEU A 116 7.30 -5.91 -7.14
CA LEU A 116 7.98 -5.94 -8.44
C LEU A 116 8.60 -4.57 -8.77
N LEU A 117 7.85 -3.48 -8.61
CA LEU A 117 8.34 -2.13 -8.89
C LEU A 117 9.51 -1.74 -7.97
N THR A 118 9.39 -2.03 -6.68
CA THR A 118 10.47 -1.75 -5.71
C THR A 118 11.69 -2.62 -5.95
N SER A 119 11.51 -3.90 -6.29
CA SER A 119 12.61 -4.80 -6.67
C SER A 119 13.37 -4.29 -7.90
N VAL A 120 12.65 -3.87 -8.94
CA VAL A 120 13.26 -3.28 -10.15
C VAL A 120 14.02 -2.02 -9.79
N ALA A 121 13.43 -1.12 -8.99
CA ALA A 121 14.10 0.10 -8.53
C ALA A 121 15.37 -0.21 -7.72
N CYS A 122 15.35 -1.22 -6.85
CA CYS A 122 16.54 -1.67 -6.11
C CYS A 122 17.67 -2.06 -7.07
N VAL A 123 17.38 -2.86 -8.10
CA VAL A 123 18.40 -3.32 -9.07
C VAL A 123 19.03 -2.17 -9.86
N TYR A 124 18.29 -1.09 -10.12
CA TYR A 124 18.84 0.07 -10.83
C TYR A 124 19.64 1.03 -9.94
N ILE A 125 19.39 1.04 -8.63
CA ILE A 125 20.00 1.99 -7.68
C ILE A 125 21.27 1.41 -7.04
N PHE A 126 21.31 0.11 -6.79
CA PHE A 126 22.35 -0.59 -6.03
C PHE A 126 23.21 -1.50 -6.91
#